data_AF-A0A7S1YN34-F1
#
_entry.id   AF-A0A7S1YN34-F1
#
_cell.length_a   1.000
_cell.length_b   1.000
_cell.length_c   1.000
_cell.angle_alpha   90.00
_cell.angle_beta   90.00
_cell.angle_gamma   90.00
#
_symmetry.space_group_name_H-M   'P 1'
#
loop_
_entity.id
_entity.type
_entity.pdbx_description
1 polymer ?
#
loop_
_entity_poly.entity_id
_entity_poly.type
_entity_poly.pdbx_seq_one_letter_code
_entity_poly.pdbx_strand_id
1 'polypeptide(L)'
;DPDDPFQLPDFYGINVYQHADGAITDSTQLIGFNGLRSSFINRYGNPTIPVIWTEYGAPSQTFPTIEGWGGYQFEGQRTFLQVETLYSESFSEVFAGGIVYEYSTEHATAQEFHTPWPYTRANIGNYGVGFFSPEECDEVDTPCEYIPFPQFNFLAERHKAVDTSFMPDYDDYDPGAESLPECPDPYTPLSSFTWPSDDHPDLWCPWDEGAFVCPGTPAECIPED
;
A
#
# COMPACT_ATOMS: atom_id res chain seq x y z
N ASP A 1 -27.45 4.04 6.95
CA ASP A 1 -28.74 4.58 6.49
C ASP A 1 -28.99 4.15 5.04
N PRO A 2 -30.11 3.48 4.67
CA PRO A 2 -30.38 3.06 3.28
C PRO A 2 -30.37 4.18 2.23
N ASP A 3 -30.46 5.45 2.65
CA ASP A 3 -30.36 6.62 1.78
C ASP A 3 -28.95 7.25 1.76
N ASP A 4 -27.99 6.68 2.50
CA ASP A 4 -26.59 7.12 2.52
C ASP A 4 -25.89 6.77 1.19
N PRO A 5 -25.50 7.79 0.39
CA PRO A 5 -24.84 7.57 -0.88
C PRO A 5 -23.40 7.02 -0.73
N PHE A 6 -22.83 7.01 0.48
CA PHE A 6 -21.44 6.62 0.77
C PHE A 6 -21.30 5.19 1.34
N GLN A 7 -22.34 4.36 1.26
CA GLN A 7 -22.25 2.97 1.72
C GLN A 7 -21.26 2.10 0.92
N LEU A 8 -20.85 2.55 -0.27
CA LEU A 8 -19.96 1.82 -1.15
C LEU A 8 -18.62 2.55 -1.26
N PRO A 9 -17.49 1.85 -1.07
CA PRO A 9 -16.19 2.47 -1.27
C PRO A 9 -15.96 2.76 -2.75
N ASP A 10 -15.39 3.93 -3.06
CA ASP A 10 -14.99 4.29 -4.43
C ASP A 10 -13.80 3.46 -4.93
N PHE A 11 -12.99 2.91 -4.02
CA PHE A 11 -11.89 2.01 -4.31
C PHE A 11 -11.63 1.07 -3.14
N TYR A 12 -11.03 -0.09 -3.42
CA TYR A 12 -10.65 -1.06 -2.38
C TYR A 12 -9.13 -1.18 -2.28
N GLY A 13 -8.59 -0.80 -1.14
CA GLY A 13 -7.18 -0.98 -0.80
C GLY A 13 -6.91 -2.35 -0.17
N ILE A 14 -5.87 -3.05 -0.63
CA ILE A 14 -5.42 -4.30 -0.03
C ILE A 14 -3.91 -4.30 0.21
N ASN A 15 -3.51 -4.70 1.41
CA ASN A 15 -2.10 -4.89 1.78
C ASN A 15 -1.64 -6.30 1.37
N VAL A 16 -0.62 -6.40 0.52
CA VAL A 16 -0.23 -7.64 -0.16
C VAL A 16 1.25 -7.97 0.06
N TYR A 17 1.49 -9.04 0.81
CA TYR A 17 2.83 -9.44 1.27
C TYR A 17 3.18 -10.89 0.88
N GLN A 18 2.58 -11.42 -0.19
CA GLN A 18 2.70 -12.83 -0.59
C GLN A 18 4.06 -13.20 -1.20
N HIS A 19 4.98 -12.25 -1.44
CA HIS A 19 6.33 -12.50 -1.95
C HIS A 19 7.42 -11.97 -1.02
N ALA A 20 8.24 -12.89 -0.52
CA ALA A 20 9.37 -12.64 0.39
C ALA A 20 10.57 -13.58 0.10
N ASP A 21 10.64 -14.15 -1.11
CA ASP A 21 11.66 -15.14 -1.49
C ASP A 21 12.69 -14.56 -2.46
N GLY A 22 13.87 -14.20 -1.95
CA GLY A 22 14.96 -13.64 -2.74
C GLY A 22 15.64 -14.61 -3.71
N ALA A 23 15.32 -15.91 -3.69
CA ALA A 23 15.79 -16.86 -4.70
C ALA A 23 15.01 -16.76 -6.02
N ILE A 24 13.80 -16.21 -5.99
CA ILE A 24 12.99 -15.99 -7.18
C ILE A 24 13.54 -14.79 -7.95
N THR A 25 13.71 -14.97 -9.26
CA THR A 25 14.24 -13.94 -10.18
C THR A 25 13.30 -13.64 -11.33
N ASP A 26 12.21 -14.39 -11.44
CA ASP A 26 11.22 -14.31 -12.51
C ASP A 26 9.83 -14.02 -11.91
N SER A 27 9.19 -12.96 -12.41
CA SER A 27 7.88 -12.48 -11.94
C SER A 27 6.77 -13.52 -12.14
N THR A 28 6.92 -14.46 -13.09
CA THR A 28 5.96 -15.54 -13.34
C THR A 28 5.92 -16.57 -12.21
N GLN A 29 6.96 -16.64 -11.38
CA GLN A 29 7.04 -17.54 -10.23
C GLN A 29 6.35 -17.00 -8.98
N LEU A 30 5.74 -15.81 -9.04
CA LEU A 30 5.00 -15.19 -7.95
C LEU A 30 3.61 -15.83 -7.76
N ILE A 31 3.59 -17.13 -7.42
CA ILE A 31 2.38 -17.96 -7.35
C ILE A 31 1.28 -17.40 -6.43
N GLY A 32 1.66 -16.73 -5.34
CA GLY A 32 0.72 -16.12 -4.40
C GLY A 32 -0.08 -14.97 -5.03
N PHE A 33 0.56 -14.18 -5.88
CA PHE A 33 -0.09 -13.08 -6.61
C PHE A 33 -1.01 -13.59 -7.72
N ASN A 34 -0.63 -14.68 -8.41
CA ASN A 34 -1.52 -15.35 -9.36
C ASN A 34 -2.77 -15.90 -8.65
N GLY A 35 -2.62 -16.44 -7.45
CA GLY A 35 -3.74 -16.86 -6.59
C GLY A 35 -4.64 -15.70 -6.15
N LEU A 36 -4.04 -14.55 -5.81
CA LEU A 36 -4.77 -13.33 -5.46
C LEU A 36 -5.61 -12.82 -6.64
N ARG A 37 -4.98 -12.63 -7.81
CA ARG A 37 -5.67 -12.24 -9.06
C ARG A 37 -6.81 -13.20 -9.38
N SER A 38 -6.54 -14.50 -9.33
CA SER A 38 -7.54 -15.53 -9.62
C SER A 38 -8.71 -15.49 -8.65
N SER A 39 -8.51 -15.05 -7.41
CA SER A 39 -9.58 -14.90 -6.42
C SER A 39 -10.50 -13.74 -6.80
N PHE A 40 -9.97 -12.57 -7.18
CA PHE A 40 -10.75 -11.43 -7.66
C PHE A 40 -11.60 -11.77 -8.90
N ILE A 41 -11.02 -12.49 -9.86
CA ILE A 41 -11.74 -12.88 -11.08
C ILE A 41 -12.79 -13.96 -10.77
N ASN A 42 -12.37 -15.09 -10.20
CA ASN A 42 -13.21 -16.29 -10.17
C ASN A 42 -14.18 -16.35 -8.99
N ARG A 43 -13.87 -15.69 -7.87
CA ARG A 43 -14.72 -15.71 -6.67
C ARG A 43 -15.63 -14.49 -6.59
N TYR A 44 -15.19 -13.35 -7.10
CA TYR A 44 -15.89 -12.08 -6.93
C TYR A 44 -16.43 -11.50 -8.25
N GLY A 45 -16.14 -12.11 -9.41
CA GLY A 45 -16.76 -11.76 -10.68
C GLY A 45 -16.19 -10.51 -11.36
N ASN A 46 -14.88 -10.25 -11.16
CA ASN A 46 -14.18 -9.00 -11.46
C ASN A 46 -14.55 -7.84 -10.52
N PRO A 47 -13.60 -6.97 -10.16
CA PRO A 47 -13.91 -5.79 -9.37
C PRO A 47 -14.82 -4.81 -10.11
N THR A 48 -15.84 -4.28 -9.42
CA THR A 48 -16.69 -3.17 -9.90
C THR A 48 -16.13 -1.79 -9.57
N ILE A 49 -15.08 -1.75 -8.74
CA ILE A 49 -14.37 -0.56 -8.29
C ILE A 49 -12.85 -0.81 -8.40
N PRO A 50 -12.01 0.22 -8.54
CA PRO A 50 -10.56 0.07 -8.55
C PRO A 50 -10.04 -0.66 -7.31
N VAL A 51 -9.21 -1.68 -7.52
CA VAL A 51 -8.49 -2.37 -6.44
C VAL A 51 -7.03 -1.96 -6.48
N ILE A 52 -6.52 -1.40 -5.39
CA ILE A 52 -5.16 -0.89 -5.29
C ILE A 52 -4.40 -1.71 -4.26
N TRP A 53 -3.16 -2.10 -4.58
CA TRP A 53 -2.26 -2.65 -3.58
C TRP A 53 -1.73 -1.50 -2.70
N THR A 54 -2.42 -1.21 -1.61
CA THR A 54 -2.09 -0.07 -0.73
C THR A 54 -0.74 -0.24 -0.02
N GLU A 55 -0.32 -1.49 0.14
CA GLU A 55 1.01 -1.83 0.63
C GLU A 55 1.51 -3.10 -0.06
N TYR A 56 2.79 -3.12 -0.46
CA TYR A 56 3.49 -4.34 -0.82
C TYR A 56 5.00 -4.25 -0.59
N GLY A 57 5.66 -5.41 -0.69
CA GLY A 57 7.12 -5.51 -0.62
C GLY A 57 7.61 -6.10 0.70
N ALA A 58 7.27 -7.35 0.98
CA ALA A 58 7.66 -8.01 2.23
C ALA A 58 9.20 -8.06 2.40
N PRO A 59 9.74 -7.69 3.57
CA PRO A 59 11.15 -7.83 3.88
C PRO A 59 11.47 -9.30 4.15
N SER A 60 12.70 -9.72 3.82
CA SER A 60 13.17 -11.07 4.07
C SER A 60 14.69 -11.15 4.08
N GLN A 61 15.22 -12.07 4.88
CA GLN A 61 16.65 -12.37 4.93
C GLN A 61 17.14 -13.14 3.70
N THR A 62 16.23 -13.69 2.89
CA THR A 62 16.59 -14.45 1.68
C THR A 62 17.00 -13.53 0.52
N PHE A 63 16.66 -12.24 0.60
CA PHE A 63 17.10 -11.23 -0.36
C PHE A 63 18.60 -10.92 -0.23
N PRO A 64 19.24 -10.47 -1.32
CA PRO A 64 20.69 -10.29 -1.35
C PRO A 64 21.20 -9.22 -0.38
N THR A 65 22.43 -9.41 0.07
CA THR A 65 23.23 -8.37 0.72
C THR A 65 23.95 -7.54 -0.33
N ILE A 66 23.80 -6.22 -0.26
CA ILE A 66 24.37 -5.28 -1.23
C ILE A 66 25.17 -4.21 -0.49
N GLU A 67 26.34 -3.87 -1.02
CA GLU A 67 27.12 -2.74 -0.54
C GLU A 67 26.40 -1.42 -0.88
N GLY A 68 26.22 -0.55 0.11
CA GLY A 68 25.55 0.74 -0.04
C GLY A 68 26.41 1.92 0.43
N TRP A 69 25.73 2.97 0.86
CA TRP A 69 26.37 4.19 1.36
C TRP A 69 27.42 3.89 2.45
N GLY A 70 28.50 4.67 2.49
CA GLY A 70 29.55 4.54 3.53
C GLY A 70 30.31 3.21 3.55
N GLY A 71 30.14 2.34 2.54
CA GLY A 71 30.73 0.99 2.52
C GLY A 71 30.00 -0.02 3.41
N TYR A 72 28.81 0.33 3.93
CA TYR A 72 27.99 -0.59 4.70
C TYR A 72 27.44 -1.70 3.80
N GLN A 73 27.37 -2.92 4.34
CA GLN A 73 26.71 -4.06 3.73
C GLN A 73 25.26 -4.10 4.23
N PHE A 74 24.30 -3.81 3.35
CA PHE A 74 22.87 -3.84 3.68
C PHE A 74 22.30 -5.19 3.29
N GLU A 75 21.83 -5.94 4.27
CA GLU A 75 21.19 -7.24 4.06
C GLU A 75 19.73 -7.08 3.58
N GLY A 76 19.17 -8.13 2.97
CA GLY A 76 17.73 -8.23 2.74
C GLY A 76 17.17 -7.26 1.70
N GLN A 77 17.96 -6.87 0.70
CA GLN A 77 17.58 -5.84 -0.28
C GLN A 77 16.56 -6.38 -1.30
N ARG A 78 15.31 -5.92 -1.18
CA ARG A 78 14.17 -6.38 -1.99
C ARG A 78 14.39 -6.10 -3.47
N THR A 79 14.07 -7.08 -4.32
CA THR A 79 14.23 -6.99 -5.78
C THR A 79 13.05 -6.35 -6.50
N PHE A 80 11.91 -6.19 -5.81
CA PHE A 80 10.66 -5.60 -6.29
C PHE A 80 10.09 -6.22 -7.58
N LEU A 81 10.26 -7.54 -7.76
CA LEU A 81 9.64 -8.30 -8.86
C LEU A 81 8.12 -8.08 -8.96
N GLN A 82 7.46 -7.77 -7.85
CA GLN A 82 6.04 -7.47 -7.80
C GLN A 82 5.63 -6.32 -8.72
N VAL A 83 6.51 -5.35 -8.98
CA VAL A 83 6.23 -4.22 -9.90
C VAL A 83 5.96 -4.75 -11.31
N GLU A 84 6.79 -5.68 -11.79
CA GLU A 84 6.63 -6.29 -13.12
C GLU A 84 5.32 -7.06 -13.22
N THR A 85 4.96 -7.81 -12.18
CA THR A 85 3.68 -8.52 -12.10
C THR A 85 2.50 -7.56 -12.10
N LEU A 86 2.52 -6.55 -11.22
CA LEU A 86 1.42 -5.61 -11.01
C LEU A 86 1.05 -4.84 -12.29
N TYR A 87 2.05 -4.45 -13.07
CA TYR A 87 1.86 -3.71 -14.33
C TYR A 87 1.86 -4.61 -15.58
N SER A 88 1.79 -5.93 -15.43
CA SER A 88 1.55 -6.82 -16.56
C SER A 88 0.10 -6.73 -17.04
N GLU A 89 -0.13 -6.95 -18.33
CA GLU A 89 -1.47 -6.89 -18.97
C GLU A 89 -2.53 -7.63 -18.14
N SER A 90 -2.26 -8.88 -17.79
CA SER A 90 -3.19 -9.69 -17.02
C SER A 90 -3.52 -9.13 -15.63
N PHE A 91 -2.56 -8.50 -14.93
CA PHE A 91 -2.81 -7.96 -13.59
C PHE A 91 -3.48 -6.60 -13.64
N SER A 92 -3.15 -5.77 -14.63
CA SER A 92 -3.79 -4.46 -14.81
C SER A 92 -5.28 -4.53 -15.19
N GLU A 93 -5.77 -5.68 -15.69
CA GLU A 93 -7.20 -5.94 -15.84
C GLU A 93 -7.94 -5.97 -14.49
N VAL A 94 -7.23 -6.22 -13.38
CA VAL A 94 -7.81 -6.46 -12.05
C VAL A 94 -7.38 -5.40 -11.04
N PHE A 95 -6.12 -4.96 -11.09
CA PHE A 95 -5.53 -4.06 -10.11
C PHE A 95 -5.12 -2.73 -10.75
N ALA A 96 -5.46 -1.63 -10.10
CA ALA A 96 -5.20 -0.26 -10.54
C ALA A 96 -3.81 0.25 -10.12
N GLY A 97 -2.86 -0.65 -9.86
CA GLY A 97 -1.52 -0.32 -9.36
C GLY A 97 -1.37 -0.49 -7.85
N GLY A 98 -0.38 0.18 -7.27
CA GLY A 98 -0.01 -0.04 -5.88
C GLY A 98 1.19 0.76 -5.37
N ILE A 99 1.38 0.71 -4.06
CA ILE A 99 2.35 1.51 -3.31
C ILE A 99 3.24 0.58 -2.48
N VAL A 100 4.56 0.72 -2.63
CA VAL A 100 5.53 -0.01 -1.78
C VAL A 100 5.46 0.52 -0.36
N TYR A 101 5.39 -0.40 0.60
CA TYR A 101 5.60 -0.07 2.00
C TYR A 101 7.09 -0.28 2.35
N GLU A 102 7.86 0.75 2.69
CA GLU A 102 7.52 2.18 2.80
C GLU A 102 8.71 3.06 2.37
N TYR A 103 8.56 4.40 2.41
CA TYR A 103 9.62 5.31 1.97
C TYR A 103 10.85 5.26 2.89
N SER A 104 10.66 5.52 4.18
CA SER A 104 11.74 5.55 5.18
C SER A 104 11.51 4.49 6.25
N THR A 105 12.56 3.82 6.71
CA THR A 105 12.47 2.92 7.86
C THR A 105 12.16 3.75 9.09
N GLU A 106 10.99 3.50 9.68
CA GLU A 106 10.57 4.16 10.91
C GLU A 106 11.46 3.73 12.09
N HIS A 107 12.02 4.71 12.80
CA HIS A 107 12.91 4.44 13.94
C HIS A 107 12.21 3.67 15.06
N ALA A 108 10.96 4.02 15.39
CA ALA A 108 10.19 3.35 16.44
C ALA A 108 9.95 1.86 16.12
N THR A 109 9.52 1.58 14.89
CA THR A 109 9.32 0.21 14.38
C THR A 109 10.65 -0.56 14.33
N ALA A 110 11.73 0.06 13.86
CA ALA A 110 13.05 -0.56 13.87
C ALA A 110 13.54 -0.91 15.29
N GLN A 111 13.30 -0.04 16.27
CA GLN A 111 13.64 -0.27 17.68
C GLN A 111 12.81 -1.40 18.30
N GLU A 112 11.51 -1.44 18.04
CA GLU A 112 10.61 -2.52 18.50
C GLU A 112 11.13 -3.88 18.07
N PHE A 113 11.61 -3.99 16.83
CA PHE A 113 12.17 -5.23 16.28
C PHE A 113 13.69 -5.36 16.47
N HIS A 114 14.31 -4.54 17.32
CA HIS A 114 15.74 -4.59 17.64
C HIS A 114 16.66 -4.51 16.42
N THR A 115 16.30 -3.68 15.43
CA THR A 115 17.10 -3.38 14.25
C THR A 115 17.95 -2.14 14.55
N PRO A 116 19.27 -2.28 14.79
CA PRO A 116 20.10 -1.14 15.17
C PRO A 116 20.30 -0.20 13.99
N TRP A 117 20.32 1.10 14.23
CA TRP A 117 20.79 2.10 13.26
C TRP A 117 22.25 1.77 12.83
N PRO A 118 22.64 1.90 11.54
CA PRO A 118 21.90 2.47 10.40
C PRO A 118 21.09 1.42 9.62
N TYR A 119 20.47 0.47 10.31
CA TYR A 119 19.54 -0.52 9.77
C TYR A 119 20.12 -1.41 8.66
N THR A 120 21.37 -1.84 8.84
CA THR A 120 22.09 -2.68 7.87
C THR A 120 21.67 -4.15 7.89
N ARG A 121 20.95 -4.59 8.92
CA ARG A 121 20.53 -5.98 9.11
C ARG A 121 19.13 -6.22 8.55
N ALA A 122 18.94 -7.40 7.97
CA ALA A 122 17.64 -7.82 7.45
C ALA A 122 16.72 -8.22 8.61
N ASN A 123 15.67 -7.45 8.81
CA ASN A 123 14.71 -7.61 9.90
C ASN A 123 13.31 -7.14 9.44
N ILE A 124 12.27 -7.70 10.05
CA ILE A 124 10.88 -7.30 9.82
C ILE A 124 10.60 -5.85 10.24
N GLY A 125 11.44 -5.20 11.04
CA GLY A 125 11.30 -3.76 11.31
C GLY A 125 11.88 -2.83 10.24
N ASN A 126 12.44 -3.35 9.14
CA ASN A 126 13.17 -2.58 8.13
C ASN A 126 12.45 -2.56 6.78
N TYR A 127 11.26 -1.94 6.74
CA TYR A 127 10.42 -1.83 5.53
C TYR A 127 10.79 -0.66 4.61
N GLY A 128 11.55 0.33 5.08
CA GLY A 128 11.90 1.50 4.29
C GLY A 128 12.75 1.16 3.07
N VAL A 129 12.66 1.98 2.02
CA VAL A 129 13.64 1.99 0.92
C VAL A 129 14.85 2.89 1.22
N GLY A 130 14.88 3.50 2.40
CA GLY A 130 16.00 4.24 2.97
C GLY A 130 15.72 4.63 4.41
N PHE A 131 16.49 5.56 4.95
CA PHE A 131 16.37 6.01 6.33
C PHE A 131 16.92 7.43 6.49
N PHE A 132 16.61 8.08 7.60
CA PHE A 132 17.15 9.41 7.92
C PHE A 132 18.39 9.32 8.81
N SER A 133 19.29 10.28 8.63
CA SER A 133 20.56 10.43 9.34
C SER A 133 20.76 11.88 9.79
N PRO A 134 21.41 12.14 10.94
CA PRO A 134 21.86 11.16 11.95
C PRO A 134 20.68 10.48 12.67
N GLU A 135 20.95 9.43 13.44
CA GLU A 135 19.92 8.66 14.19
C GLU A 135 18.97 9.55 15.01
N GLU A 136 19.50 10.64 15.58
CA GLU A 136 18.79 11.58 16.47
C GLU A 136 18.28 12.84 15.75
N CYS A 137 18.16 12.82 14.42
CA CYS A 137 17.65 13.96 13.68
C CYS A 137 16.13 14.16 13.92
N ASP A 138 15.66 15.41 13.90
CA ASP A 138 14.27 15.77 14.22
C ASP A 138 13.66 16.85 13.30
N GLU A 139 14.42 17.34 12.31
CA GLU A 139 14.06 18.46 11.42
C GLU A 139 13.73 19.79 12.13
N VAL A 140 13.95 19.88 13.44
CA VAL A 140 13.71 21.08 14.25
C VAL A 140 15.04 21.67 14.71
N ASP A 141 15.79 20.89 15.49
CA ASP A 141 17.09 21.27 16.03
C ASP A 141 18.24 20.60 15.24
N THR A 142 18.00 19.41 14.71
CA THR A 142 18.97 18.62 13.94
C THR A 142 18.40 18.24 12.57
N PRO A 143 18.92 18.80 11.47
CA PRO A 143 18.46 18.48 10.11
C PRO A 143 18.59 16.99 9.78
N CYS A 144 17.59 16.43 9.11
CA CYS A 144 17.63 15.05 8.62
C CYS A 144 18.14 14.99 7.17
N GLU A 145 19.07 14.07 6.90
CA GLU A 145 19.48 13.68 5.55
C GLU A 145 18.92 12.30 5.24
N TYR A 146 18.16 12.18 4.16
CA TYR A 146 17.67 10.89 3.68
C TYR A 146 18.78 10.11 2.96
N ILE A 147 19.06 8.90 3.46
CA ILE A 147 20.02 7.97 2.89
C ILE A 147 19.26 6.80 2.25
N PRO A 148 19.24 6.66 0.92
CA PRO A 148 18.57 5.55 0.26
C PRO A 148 19.35 4.25 0.50
N PHE A 149 18.62 3.16 0.77
CA PHE A 149 19.18 1.81 0.68
C PHE A 149 19.38 1.41 -0.79
N PRO A 150 20.26 0.43 -1.08
CA PRO A 150 20.42 -0.09 -2.44
C PRO A 150 19.10 -0.47 -3.13
N GLN A 151 18.13 -1.03 -2.38
CA GLN A 151 16.83 -1.41 -2.91
C GLN A 151 15.99 -0.24 -3.47
N PHE A 152 16.27 1.01 -3.07
CA PHE A 152 15.65 2.20 -3.69
C PHE A 152 15.88 2.23 -5.20
N ASN A 153 17.12 1.95 -5.63
CA ASN A 153 17.46 1.94 -7.05
C ASN A 153 16.82 0.75 -7.76
N PHE A 154 16.72 -0.42 -7.11
CA PHE A 154 16.02 -1.57 -7.69
C PHE A 154 14.55 -1.22 -7.95
N LEU A 155 13.87 -0.59 -6.99
CA LEU A 155 12.49 -0.14 -7.17
C LEU A 155 12.35 0.85 -8.34
N ALA A 156 13.22 1.86 -8.40
CA ALA A 156 13.22 2.85 -9.46
C ALA A 156 13.46 2.22 -10.85
N GLU A 157 14.40 1.28 -10.95
CA GLU A 157 14.69 0.54 -12.18
C GLU A 157 13.49 -0.29 -12.64
N ARG A 158 12.78 -0.96 -11.71
CA ARG A 158 11.57 -1.70 -12.05
C ARG A 158 10.47 -0.80 -12.58
N HIS A 159 10.17 0.31 -11.91
CA HIS A 159 9.14 1.24 -12.38
C HIS A 159 9.49 1.87 -13.72
N LYS A 160 10.77 2.19 -13.96
CA LYS A 160 11.23 2.72 -15.24
C LYS A 160 11.06 1.72 -16.40
N ALA A 161 11.11 0.43 -16.11
CA ALA A 161 10.96 -0.64 -17.10
C ALA A 161 9.50 -1.00 -17.39
N VAL A 162 8.54 -0.45 -16.66
CA VAL A 162 7.11 -0.69 -16.89
C VAL A 162 6.70 -0.14 -18.26
N ASP A 163 6.04 -0.99 -19.05
CA ASP A 163 5.38 -0.63 -20.29
C ASP A 163 3.86 -0.71 -20.08
N THR A 164 3.16 0.41 -20.26
CA THR A 164 1.70 0.52 -20.14
C THR A 164 1.01 0.75 -21.48
N SER A 165 1.72 0.59 -22.60
CA SER A 165 1.20 0.88 -23.94
C SER A 165 0.02 0.00 -24.38
N PHE A 166 -0.22 -1.12 -23.68
CA PHE A 166 -1.36 -2.00 -23.91
C PHE A 166 -2.64 -1.53 -23.18
N MET A 167 -2.53 -0.61 -22.21
CA MET A 167 -3.68 -0.15 -21.42
C MET A 167 -4.62 0.69 -22.29
N PRO A 168 -5.95 0.51 -22.17
CA PRO A 168 -6.90 1.31 -22.92
C PRO A 168 -6.86 2.77 -22.44
N ASP A 169 -7.15 3.69 -23.36
CA ASP A 169 -7.50 5.06 -22.98
C ASP A 169 -8.87 5.08 -22.29
N TYR A 170 -9.16 6.17 -21.57
CA TYR A 170 -10.40 6.31 -20.81
C TYR A 170 -11.67 6.04 -21.64
N ASP A 171 -11.73 6.55 -22.87
CA ASP A 171 -12.90 6.40 -23.75
C ASP A 171 -13.05 4.98 -24.32
N ASP A 172 -11.97 4.18 -24.31
CA ASP A 172 -11.94 2.80 -24.81
C ASP A 172 -12.03 1.76 -23.68
N TYR A 173 -12.08 2.21 -22.42
CA TYR A 173 -12.17 1.32 -21.26
C TYR A 173 -13.56 0.71 -21.13
N ASP A 174 -13.61 -0.62 -21.08
CA ASP A 174 -14.82 -1.41 -20.87
C ASP A 174 -14.73 -2.13 -19.50
N PRO A 175 -15.56 -1.75 -18.50
CA PRO A 175 -15.50 -2.37 -17.18
C PRO A 175 -15.95 -3.83 -17.24
N GLY A 176 -15.11 -4.74 -16.74
CA GLY A 176 -15.41 -6.18 -16.72
C GLY A 176 -16.57 -6.58 -15.79
N ALA A 177 -17.06 -5.67 -14.94
CA ALA A 177 -18.24 -5.84 -14.10
C ALA A 177 -18.93 -4.49 -13.85
N GLU A 178 -20.24 -4.43 -14.10
CA GLU A 178 -21.06 -3.21 -13.92
C GLU A 178 -21.98 -3.29 -12.69
N SER A 179 -22.20 -4.48 -12.15
CA SER A 179 -23.14 -4.72 -11.04
C SER A 179 -22.41 -5.19 -9.81
N LEU A 180 -22.73 -4.59 -8.66
CA LEU A 180 -22.21 -5.03 -7.37
C LEU A 180 -22.55 -6.50 -7.12
N PRO A 181 -21.60 -7.30 -6.60
CA PRO A 181 -21.88 -8.68 -6.23
C PRO A 181 -22.86 -8.74 -5.05
N GLU A 182 -23.64 -9.81 -4.99
CA GLU A 182 -24.46 -10.09 -3.80
C GLU A 182 -23.57 -10.34 -2.58
N CYS A 183 -24.05 -9.95 -1.39
CA CYS A 183 -23.37 -10.25 -0.15
C CYS A 183 -23.18 -11.77 0.00
N PRO A 184 -21.96 -12.26 0.28
CA PRO A 184 -21.72 -13.69 0.35
C PRO A 184 -22.41 -14.34 1.55
N ASP A 185 -23.03 -15.50 1.35
CA ASP A 185 -23.50 -16.35 2.44
C ASP A 185 -22.31 -16.91 3.27
N PRO A 186 -22.45 -17.11 4.59
CA PRO A 186 -23.62 -16.87 5.43
C PRO A 186 -23.54 -15.51 6.16
N TYR A 187 -22.85 -14.51 5.60
CA TYR A 187 -22.58 -13.27 6.32
C TYR A 187 -23.83 -12.39 6.32
N THR A 188 -24.29 -12.04 7.53
CA THR A 188 -25.43 -11.13 7.69
C THR A 188 -25.06 -9.73 7.16
N PRO A 189 -25.96 -9.04 6.43
CA PRO A 189 -25.69 -7.68 5.96
C PRO A 189 -25.25 -6.74 7.09
N LEU A 190 -24.36 -5.78 6.81
CA LEU A 190 -23.93 -4.79 7.81
C LEU A 190 -25.11 -4.02 8.40
N SER A 191 -26.14 -3.77 7.59
CA SER A 191 -27.41 -3.14 8.01
C SER A 191 -28.22 -3.93 9.02
N SER A 192 -27.86 -5.19 9.31
CA SER A 192 -28.49 -6.01 10.35
C SER A 192 -27.90 -5.81 11.74
N PHE A 193 -26.75 -5.15 11.84
CA PHE A 193 -26.09 -4.85 13.11
C PHE A 193 -26.51 -3.46 13.57
N THR A 194 -26.69 -3.30 14.88
CA THR A 194 -26.81 -1.98 15.53
C THR A 194 -25.44 -1.62 16.08
N TRP A 195 -24.81 -0.60 15.52
CA TRP A 195 -23.54 -0.08 15.97
C TRP A 195 -23.77 1.02 17.01
N PRO A 196 -22.87 1.20 18.01
CA PRO A 196 -22.99 2.31 18.95
C PRO A 196 -23.05 3.68 18.27
N SER A 197 -22.53 3.81 17.05
CA SER A 197 -22.61 5.01 16.22
C SER A 197 -24.03 5.28 15.69
N ASP A 198 -24.88 4.26 15.52
CA ASP A 198 -26.21 4.41 14.91
C ASP A 198 -27.17 5.23 15.78
N ASP A 199 -26.89 5.34 17.09
CA ASP A 199 -27.63 6.18 18.04
C ASP A 199 -27.15 7.65 18.04
N HIS A 200 -26.16 7.98 17.21
CA HIS A 200 -25.61 9.32 17.06
C HIS A 200 -25.85 9.84 15.64
N PRO A 201 -26.21 11.12 15.47
CA PRO A 201 -26.30 11.70 14.13
C PRO A 201 -24.92 11.72 13.49
N ASP A 202 -24.88 11.50 12.17
CA ASP A 202 -23.66 11.64 11.39
C ASP A 202 -23.10 13.05 11.57
N LEU A 203 -21.79 13.14 11.79
CA LEU A 203 -21.12 14.41 12.00
C LEU A 203 -20.57 14.90 10.65
N TRP A 204 -21.15 15.97 10.12
CA TRP A 204 -20.55 16.71 9.04
C TRP A 204 -19.45 17.61 9.58
N CYS A 205 -18.21 17.31 9.19
CA CYS A 205 -17.10 18.22 9.39
C CYS A 205 -17.01 19.11 8.14
N PRO A 206 -17.35 20.41 8.20
CA PRO A 206 -17.24 21.29 7.04
C PRO A 206 -15.78 21.40 6.62
N TRP A 207 -15.41 20.71 5.54
CA TRP A 207 -14.20 20.94 4.77
C TRP A 207 -14.44 22.03 3.72
N ASP A 208 -15.20 23.08 4.07
CA ASP A 208 -15.24 24.25 3.21
C ASP A 208 -13.84 24.88 3.20
N GLU A 209 -13.27 24.94 1.99
CA GLU A 209 -11.98 25.51 1.66
C GLU A 209 -11.78 26.88 2.35
N GLY A 210 -11.06 26.92 3.47
CA GLY A 210 -10.63 28.18 4.07
C GLY A 210 -10.54 28.27 5.59
N ALA A 211 -11.02 27.29 6.37
CA ALA A 211 -10.86 27.33 7.82
C ALA A 211 -9.46 26.84 8.24
N PHE A 212 -8.49 27.75 8.30
CA PHE A 212 -7.24 27.50 9.03
C PHE A 212 -7.58 27.31 10.52
N VAL A 213 -7.60 26.06 10.99
CA VAL A 213 -7.81 25.76 12.41
C VAL A 213 -6.45 25.86 13.11
N CYS A 214 -6.30 26.83 14.02
CA CYS A 214 -5.08 26.97 14.81
C CYS A 214 -4.78 25.67 15.60
N PRO A 215 -3.50 25.28 15.77
CA PRO A 215 -3.14 24.12 16.59
C PRO A 215 -3.79 24.21 17.98
N GLY A 216 -4.56 23.19 18.36
CA GLY A 216 -5.23 23.11 19.66
C GLY A 216 -6.70 23.58 19.69
N THR A 217 -7.29 23.93 18.55
CA THR A 217 -8.73 24.20 18.46
C THR A 217 -9.42 23.01 17.79
N PRO A 218 -10.39 22.34 18.42
CA PRO A 218 -11.16 21.30 17.74
C PRO A 218 -11.93 21.94 16.58
N ALA A 219 -11.84 21.36 15.38
CA ALA A 219 -12.84 21.64 14.36
C ALA A 219 -14.18 21.10 14.89
N GLU A 220 -15.16 21.98 15.09
CA GLU A 220 -16.50 21.55 15.52
C GLU A 220 -17.22 20.95 14.32
N CYS A 221 -17.32 19.63 14.27
CA CYS A 221 -18.21 18.94 13.35
C CYS A 221 -19.64 19.08 13.86
N ILE A 222 -20.56 19.41 12.96
CA ILE A 222 -21.98 19.62 13.28
C ILE A 222 -22.78 18.38 12.86
N PRO A 223 -23.83 17.98 13.60
CA PRO A 223 -24.75 16.95 13.16
C PRO A 223 -25.32 17.29 11.78
N GLU A 224 -25.40 16.32 10.86
CA GLU A 224 -26.25 16.44 9.68
C GLU A 224 -27.73 16.46 10.11
N ASP A 225 -28.51 17.39 9.53
CA ASP A 225 -29.95 17.52 9.73
C ASP A 225 -30.75 16.54 8.85
#